data_AF-A0A6P2E689-F1
#
_entry.id   AF-A0A6P2E689-F1
#
_cell.length_a   1.000
_cell.length_b   1.000
_cell.length_c   1.000
_cell.angle_alpha   90.00
_cell.angle_beta   90.00
_cell.angle_gamma   90.00
#
_symmetry.space_group_name_H-M   'P 1'
#
loop_
_entity.id
_entity.type
_entity.pdbx_description
1 polymer ?
#
loop_
_entity_poly.entity_id
_entity_poly.type
_entity_poly.pdbx_seq_one_letter_code
_entity_poly.pdbx_strand_id
1 'polypeptide(L)'
;MRTLDPDTAWNGIAALYADAALAQSLLRRQDEEQLDVVLHLFAQWAATQGHALDADALAQADALVAPWRAEVIAPLRALRRSMKTMPADLDSREAVRDKVKAAELAAERAQVQMLCEWLQAR
;
A
#
# COMPACT_ATOMS: atom_id res chain seq x y z
N MET A 1 21.35 5.79 -13.41
CA MET A 1 20.08 6.12 -12.73
C MET A 1 19.15 4.94 -12.92
N ARG A 2 18.74 4.24 -11.85
CA ARG A 2 17.75 3.17 -11.97
C ARG A 2 16.39 3.81 -12.23
N THR A 3 15.64 3.25 -13.18
CA THR A 3 14.33 3.75 -13.59
C THR A 3 13.33 3.62 -12.44
N LEU A 4 12.55 4.67 -12.16
CA LEU A 4 11.45 4.69 -11.19
C LEU A 4 10.20 3.99 -11.77
N ASP A 5 10.39 2.81 -12.34
CA ASP A 5 9.36 2.00 -12.97
C ASP A 5 8.38 1.44 -11.89
N PRO A 6 7.05 1.60 -12.05
CA PRO A 6 6.06 1.14 -11.07
C PRO A 6 6.14 -0.36 -10.75
N ASP A 7 6.47 -1.20 -11.73
CA ASP A 7 6.57 -2.65 -11.53
C ASP A 7 7.81 -3.01 -10.70
N THR A 8 8.92 -2.34 -10.97
CA THR A 8 10.15 -2.44 -10.18
C THR A 8 9.93 -1.95 -8.75
N ALA A 9 9.21 -0.84 -8.57
CA ALA A 9 8.84 -0.32 -7.26
C ALA A 9 7.94 -1.30 -6.51
N TRP A 10 6.89 -1.82 -7.15
CA TRP A 10 5.98 -2.80 -6.58
C TRP A 10 6.71 -4.06 -6.10
N ASN A 11 7.59 -4.63 -6.93
CA ASN A 11 8.39 -5.80 -6.56
C ASN A 11 9.36 -5.48 -5.41
N GLY A 12 9.93 -4.28 -5.40
CA GLY A 12 10.81 -3.82 -4.33
C GLY A 12 10.09 -3.69 -2.99
N ILE A 13 8.91 -3.04 -2.95
CA ILE A 13 8.13 -2.92 -1.71
C ILE A 13 7.61 -4.29 -1.24
N ALA A 14 7.26 -5.19 -2.16
CA ALA A 14 6.84 -6.55 -1.83
C ALA A 14 8.00 -7.34 -1.20
N ALA A 15 9.23 -7.17 -1.70
CA ALA A 15 10.42 -7.78 -1.13
C ALA A 15 10.74 -7.23 0.27
N LEU A 16 10.56 -5.92 0.51
CA LEU A 16 10.68 -5.34 1.85
C LEU A 16 9.64 -5.94 2.79
N TYR A 17 8.38 -6.03 2.35
CA TYR A 17 7.28 -6.56 3.15
C TYR A 17 7.37 -8.07 3.41
N ALA A 18 8.22 -8.81 2.69
CA ALA A 18 8.47 -10.22 2.96
C ALA A 18 9.21 -10.46 4.29
N ASP A 19 9.85 -9.43 4.86
CA ASP A 19 10.39 -9.49 6.22
C ASP A 19 9.23 -9.55 7.24
N ALA A 20 9.12 -10.67 7.95
CA ALA A 20 8.04 -10.92 8.88
C ALA A 20 8.01 -9.95 10.08
N ALA A 21 9.17 -9.48 10.54
CA ALA A 21 9.25 -8.54 11.65
C ALA A 21 8.81 -7.14 11.21
N LEU A 22 9.25 -6.71 10.02
CA LEU A 22 8.80 -5.46 9.42
C LEU A 22 7.29 -5.49 9.15
N ALA A 23 6.79 -6.56 8.52
CA ALA A 23 5.37 -6.71 8.23
C ALA A 23 4.49 -6.63 9.48
N GLN A 24 4.88 -7.33 10.57
CA GLN A 24 4.16 -7.26 11.84
C GLN A 24 4.15 -5.86 12.44
N SER A 25 5.28 -5.16 12.42
CA SER A 25 5.38 -3.79 12.91
C SER A 25 4.48 -2.83 12.11
N LEU A 26 4.51 -2.94 10.78
CA LEU A 26 3.69 -2.12 9.89
C LEU A 26 2.20 -2.39 10.03
N LEU A 27 1.80 -3.66 10.21
CA LEU A 27 0.41 -4.02 10.46
C LEU A 27 -0.10 -3.46 11.79
N ARG A 28 0.70 -3.57 12.86
CA ARG A 28 0.34 -2.97 14.16
C ARG A 28 0.11 -1.47 14.02
N ARG A 29 1.02 -0.76 13.36
CA ARG A 29 0.90 0.68 13.14
C ARG A 29 -0.24 1.04 12.18
N GLN A 30 -0.53 0.20 11.19
CA GLN A 30 -1.72 0.36 10.36
C GLN A 30 -3.00 0.31 11.21
N ASP A 31 -3.06 -0.61 12.17
CA ASP A 31 -4.24 -0.79 13.01
C ASP A 31 -4.36 0.28 14.11
N GLU A 32 -3.24 0.73 14.69
CA GLU A 32 -3.23 1.71 15.80
C GLU A 32 -3.18 3.17 15.32
N GLU A 33 -2.43 3.45 14.25
CA GLU A 33 -2.12 4.82 13.78
C GLU A 33 -2.76 5.12 12.41
N GLN A 34 -3.47 4.17 11.81
CA GLN A 34 -3.92 4.25 10.40
C GLN A 34 -2.76 4.49 9.42
N LEU A 35 -1.56 3.98 9.76
CA LEU A 35 -0.38 4.10 8.93
C LEU A 35 -0.64 3.62 7.49
N ASP A 36 -0.25 4.45 6.53
CA ASP A 36 -0.16 4.04 5.14
C ASP A 36 1.10 3.20 4.92
N VAL A 37 0.90 1.89 4.98
CA VAL A 37 1.95 0.88 4.78
C VAL A 37 2.58 1.01 3.39
N VAL A 38 1.79 1.32 2.35
CA VAL A 38 2.29 1.41 0.97
C VAL A 38 3.23 2.60 0.84
N LEU A 39 2.82 3.77 1.33
CA LEU A 39 3.68 4.97 1.33
C LEU A 39 4.97 4.75 2.15
N HIS A 40 4.87 4.11 3.31
CA HIS A 40 6.03 3.85 4.15
C HIS A 40 7.05 2.93 3.45
N LEU A 41 6.59 1.83 2.86
CA LEU A 41 7.45 0.91 2.11
C LEU A 41 8.01 1.57 0.86
N PHE A 42 7.22 2.38 0.15
CA PHE A 42 7.67 3.13 -1.00
C PHE A 42 8.81 4.08 -0.65
N ALA A 43 8.71 4.83 0.45
CA ALA A 43 9.76 5.74 0.89
C ALA A 43 11.08 5.01 1.22
N GLN A 44 11.00 3.83 1.86
CA GLN A 44 12.17 2.99 2.10
C GLN A 44 12.78 2.50 0.80
N TRP A 45 11.96 1.98 -0.12
CA TRP A 45 12.41 1.53 -1.42
C TRP A 45 13.06 2.66 -2.22
N ALA A 46 12.43 3.84 -2.29
CA ALA A 46 12.95 5.00 -3.00
C ALA A 46 14.33 5.42 -2.48
N ALA A 47 14.53 5.42 -1.15
CA ALA A 47 15.83 5.66 -0.54
C ALA A 47 16.90 4.66 -1.01
N THR A 48 16.55 3.37 -1.14
CA THR A 48 17.48 2.35 -1.68
C THR A 48 17.84 2.57 -3.15
N GLN A 49 17.01 3.31 -3.90
CA GLN A 49 17.27 3.71 -5.29
C GLN A 49 18.02 5.05 -5.41
N GLY A 50 18.37 5.69 -4.29
CA GLY A 50 19.04 7.00 -4.27
C GLY A 50 18.09 8.20 -4.21
N HIS A 51 16.80 7.97 -3.99
CA HIS A 51 15.76 8.99 -3.89
C HIS A 51 15.20 9.07 -2.46
N ALA A 52 16.07 9.40 -1.49
CA ALA A 52 15.63 9.58 -0.11
C ALA A 52 14.67 10.78 0.00
N LEU A 53 13.51 10.55 0.62
CA LEU A 53 12.50 11.57 0.82
C LEU A 53 12.73 12.27 2.16
N ASP A 54 12.89 13.60 2.12
CA ASP A 54 12.86 14.43 3.33
C ASP A 54 11.43 14.57 3.87
N ALA A 55 11.27 15.28 5.00
CA ALA A 55 9.97 15.45 5.65
C ALA A 55 8.95 16.17 4.74
N ASP A 56 9.40 17.16 3.97
CA ASP A 56 8.54 17.92 3.06
C ASP A 56 8.10 17.06 1.87
N ALA A 57 9.01 16.25 1.32
CA ALA A 57 8.71 15.28 0.26
C ALA A 57 7.73 14.21 0.74
N LEU A 58 7.90 13.70 1.96
CA LEU A 58 6.96 12.75 2.56
C LEU A 58 5.57 13.36 2.75
N ALA A 59 5.48 14.60 3.21
CA ALA A 59 4.20 15.29 3.37
C ALA A 59 3.49 15.51 2.02
N GLN A 60 4.24 15.87 0.97
CA GLN A 60 3.69 16.00 -0.39
C GLN A 60 3.21 14.67 -0.95
N ALA A 61 3.99 13.60 -0.77
CA ALA A 61 3.62 12.25 -1.19
C ALA A 61 2.37 11.75 -0.46
N ASP A 62 2.26 11.99 0.86
CA ASP A 62 1.05 11.65 1.62
C ASP A 62 -0.16 12.43 1.13
N ALA A 63 -0.05 13.74 0.94
CA ALA A 63 -1.14 14.58 0.44
C ALA A 63 -1.62 14.14 -0.96
N LEU A 64 -0.71 13.70 -1.83
CA LEU A 64 -1.03 13.17 -3.16
C LEU A 64 -1.92 11.92 -3.09
N VAL A 65 -1.58 10.98 -2.21
CA VAL A 65 -2.25 9.67 -2.17
C VAL A 65 -3.38 9.60 -1.16
N ALA A 66 -3.48 10.56 -0.24
CA ALA A 66 -4.49 10.57 0.82
C ALA A 66 -5.94 10.44 0.31
N PRO A 67 -6.37 11.14 -0.78
CA PRO A 67 -7.72 10.95 -1.31
C PRO A 67 -7.96 9.53 -1.84
N TRP A 68 -7.00 8.97 -2.57
CA TRP A 68 -7.10 7.59 -3.10
C TRP A 68 -7.13 6.55 -1.99
N ARG A 69 -6.27 6.72 -0.97
CA ARG A 69 -6.24 5.88 0.22
C ARG A 69 -7.59 5.90 0.94
N ALA A 70 -8.18 7.08 1.14
CA ALA A 70 -9.41 7.27 1.88
C ALA A 70 -10.65 6.74 1.14
N GLU A 71 -10.75 7.00 -0.16
CA GLU A 71 -11.96 6.71 -0.94
C GLU A 71 -11.95 5.32 -1.60
N VAL A 72 -10.78 4.70 -1.77
CA VAL A 72 -10.66 3.42 -2.50
C VAL A 72 -10.08 2.32 -1.63
N ILE A 73 -8.87 2.51 -1.09
CA ILE A 73 -8.16 1.45 -0.36
C ILE A 73 -8.83 1.17 0.99
N ALA A 74 -9.14 2.21 1.77
CA ALA A 74 -9.72 2.05 3.10
C ALA A 74 -11.10 1.34 3.06
N PRO A 75 -12.03 1.68 2.14
CA PRO A 75 -13.30 0.97 2.00
C PRO A 75 -13.13 -0.50 1.59
N LEU A 76 -12.24 -0.80 0.64
CA LEU A 76 -11.96 -2.18 0.22
C LEU A 76 -11.40 -3.01 1.38
N ARG A 77 -10.47 -2.44 2.14
CA ARG A 77 -9.88 -3.06 3.32
C ARG A 77 -10.91 -3.30 4.42
N ALA A 78 -11.75 -2.30 4.70
CA ALA A 78 -12.83 -2.41 5.67
C ALA A 78 -13.83 -3.51 5.28
N LEU A 79 -14.25 -3.53 4.01
CA LEU A 79 -15.13 -4.56 3.47
C LEU A 79 -14.51 -5.96 3.65
N ARG A 80 -13.28 -6.17 3.18
CA ARG A 80 -12.57 -7.46 3.33
C ARG A 80 -12.43 -7.92 4.79
N ARG A 81 -12.21 -6.98 5.71
CA ARG A 81 -12.12 -7.26 7.16
C ARG A 81 -13.48 -7.69 7.72
N SER A 82 -14.54 -6.94 7.42
CA SER A 82 -15.90 -7.21 7.90
C SER A 82 -16.45 -8.57 7.44
N MET A 83 -16.06 -9.03 6.25
CA MET A 83 -16.49 -10.32 5.70
C MET A 83 -16.06 -11.53 6.56
N LYS A 84 -15.02 -11.43 7.40
CA LYS A 84 -14.58 -12.56 8.26
C LYS A 84 -15.65 -13.03 9.24
N THR A 85 -16.51 -12.12 9.69
CA THR A 85 -17.53 -12.38 10.73
C THR A 85 -18.94 -12.45 10.17
N MET A 86 -19.13 -12.25 8.86
CA MET A 86 -20.44 -12.30 8.23
C MET A 86 -20.96 -13.74 8.13
N PRO A 87 -22.26 -13.97 8.41
CA PRO A 87 -22.90 -15.26 8.23
C PRO A 87 -23.12 -15.51 6.73
N ALA A 88 -22.37 -16.45 6.18
CA ALA A 88 -22.49 -16.96 4.82
C ALA A 88 -21.84 -18.35 4.76
N ASP A 89 -22.16 -19.12 3.71
CA ASP A 89 -21.40 -20.31 3.35
C ASP A 89 -19.89 -19.97 3.25
N LEU A 90 -19.04 -20.84 3.82
CA LEU A 90 -17.61 -20.55 3.99
C LEU A 90 -16.92 -20.35 2.64
N ASP A 91 -17.11 -21.30 1.72
CA ASP A 91 -16.44 -21.30 0.41
C ASP A 91 -16.89 -20.10 -0.42
N SER A 92 -18.19 -19.82 -0.44
CA SER A 92 -18.75 -18.66 -1.14
C SER A 92 -18.22 -17.34 -0.56
N ARG A 93 -18.11 -17.24 0.76
CA ARG A 93 -17.59 -16.06 1.46
C ARG A 93 -16.11 -15.84 1.18
N GLU A 94 -15.31 -16.91 1.19
CA GLU A 94 -13.87 -16.85 0.87
C GLU A 94 -13.66 -16.44 -0.59
N ALA A 95 -14.42 -17.01 -1.52
CA ALA A 95 -14.34 -16.66 -2.94
C ALA A 95 -14.63 -15.17 -3.22
N VAL A 96 -15.64 -14.59 -2.57
CA VAL A 96 -15.93 -13.15 -2.69
C VAL A 96 -14.84 -12.33 -1.98
N ARG A 97 -14.38 -12.77 -0.82
CA ARG A 97 -13.36 -12.06 -0.04
C ARG A 97 -12.03 -11.97 -0.80
N ASP A 98 -11.68 -13.01 -1.56
CA ASP A 98 -10.48 -13.01 -2.39
C ASP A 98 -10.58 -12.04 -3.57
N LYS A 99 -11.77 -11.86 -4.16
CA LYS A 99 -12.01 -10.82 -5.17
C LYS A 99 -11.84 -9.42 -4.59
N VAL A 100 -12.35 -9.17 -3.38
CA VAL A 100 -12.16 -7.88 -2.69
C VAL A 100 -10.68 -7.66 -2.36
N LYS A 101 -9.97 -8.71 -1.91
CA LYS A 101 -8.52 -8.64 -1.68
C LYS A 101 -7.75 -8.31 -2.95
N ALA A 102 -8.10 -8.92 -4.08
CA ALA A 102 -7.48 -8.62 -5.36
C ALA A 102 -7.71 -7.16 -5.79
N ALA A 103 -8.92 -6.64 -5.58
CA ALA A 103 -9.23 -5.23 -5.83
C ALA A 103 -8.43 -4.28 -4.91
N GLU A 104 -8.30 -4.62 -3.61
CA GLU A 104 -7.47 -3.85 -2.67
C GLU A 104 -6.01 -3.79 -3.13
N LEU A 105 -5.42 -4.95 -3.50
CA LEU A 105 -4.05 -5.01 -4.00
C LEU A 105 -3.87 -4.22 -5.31
N ALA A 106 -4.85 -4.26 -6.21
CA ALA A 106 -4.81 -3.47 -7.44
C ALA A 106 -4.85 -1.96 -7.13
N ALA A 107 -5.64 -1.53 -6.15
CA ALA A 107 -5.69 -0.14 -5.71
C ALA A 107 -4.39 0.30 -5.03
N GLU A 108 -3.75 -0.55 -4.23
CA GLU A 108 -2.43 -0.29 -3.65
C GLU A 108 -1.34 -0.18 -4.74
N ARG A 109 -1.40 -1.01 -5.79
CA ARG A 109 -0.47 -0.91 -6.93
C ARG A 109 -0.66 0.38 -7.71
N ALA A 110 -1.91 0.83 -7.90
CA ALA A 110 -2.19 2.14 -8.50
C ALA A 110 -1.63 3.29 -7.64
N GLN A 111 -1.69 3.19 -6.30
CA GLN A 111 -1.04 4.15 -5.41
C GLN A 111 0.48 4.20 -5.63
N VAL A 112 1.15 3.07 -5.79
CA VAL A 112 2.60 3.02 -6.11
C VAL A 112 2.90 3.69 -7.44
N GLN A 113 2.06 3.48 -8.46
CA GLN A 113 2.20 4.17 -9.74
C GLN A 113 2.12 5.70 -9.58
N MET A 114 1.13 6.20 -8.84
CA MET A 114 1.00 7.64 -8.55
C MET A 114 2.26 8.20 -7.87
N LEU A 115 2.82 7.46 -6.92
CA LEU A 115 4.04 7.85 -6.20
C LEU A 115 5.28 7.84 -7.11
N CYS A 116 5.41 6.85 -8.00
CA CYS A 116 6.46 6.82 -9.01
C CYS A 116 6.38 8.02 -9.96
N GLU A 117 5.20 8.31 -10.49
CA GLU A 117 4.97 9.45 -11.40
C GLU A 117 5.29 10.78 -10.70
N TRP A 118 4.83 10.96 -9.46
CA TRP A 118 5.14 12.14 -8.66
C TRP A 118 6.65 12.31 -8.40
N LEU A 119 7.33 11.22 -8.03
CA LEU A 119 8.77 11.27 -7.75
C LEU A 119 9.60 11.55 -9.01
N GLN A 120 9.15 11.10 -10.17
CA GLN A 120 9.79 11.40 -11.46
C GLN A 120 9.61 12.86 -11.89
N ALA A 121 8.50 13.48 -11.51
CA ALA A 121 8.18 14.87 -11.87
C ALA A 121 8.81 15.92 -10.94
N ARG A 122 9.47 15.49 -9.86
CA ARG A 122 10.14 16.34 -8.86
C ARG A 122 11.59 16.64 -9.24
#